data_AF-A0A2N8MH69-F1
#
_entry.id   AF-A0A2N8MH69-F1
#
_cell.length_a   1.000
_cell.length_b   1.000
_cell.length_c   1.000
_cell.angle_alpha   90.00
_cell.angle_beta   90.00
_cell.angle_gamma   90.00
#
_symmetry.space_group_name_H-M   'P 1'
#
loop_
_entity.id
_entity.type
_entity.pdbx_description
1 polymer ?
#
loop_
_entity_poly.entity_id
_entity_poly.type
_entity_poly.pdbx_seq_one_letter_code
_entity_poly.pdbx_strand_id
1 'polypeptide(L)'
;MNRQEVTALLASASAVDQYAPQPDELVLRIWESMLADIPAEAAEKALVAHYRETSKTITPADIAGWYRNRRRYASPTRKAPPADPETIRNGVDRVFTALAAKKAISAAERTGTEVDLVEVGYVVEADVAARRSVRSVPCRHCHSPAFSPCTSNGKPLTKSPAHPVRVDDAFAAMAASAT
;
A
#
# COMPACT_ATOMS: atom_id res chain seq x y z
N MET A 1 5.55 27.64 8.21
CA MET A 1 5.53 28.18 9.58
C MET A 1 6.73 29.08 9.79
N ASN A 2 6.59 30.13 10.61
CA ASN A 2 7.65 31.09 10.92
C ASN A 2 8.50 30.65 12.13
N ARG A 3 9.62 31.35 12.35
CA ARG A 3 10.53 31.08 13.46
C ARG A 3 9.89 31.02 14.85
N GLN A 4 8.97 31.93 15.18
CA GLN A 4 8.33 31.96 16.50
C GLN A 4 7.46 30.71 16.73
N GLU A 5 6.73 30.30 15.70
CA GLU A 5 5.94 29.07 15.70
C GLU A 5 6.83 27.82 15.85
N VAL A 6 7.99 27.78 15.18
CA VAL A 6 8.96 26.67 15.36
C VAL A 6 9.49 26.62 16.79
N THR A 7 9.81 27.77 17.39
CA THR A 7 10.26 27.83 18.79
C THR A 7 9.18 27.28 19.73
N ALA A 8 7.92 27.66 19.55
CA ALA A 8 6.81 27.17 20.36
C ALA A 8 6.59 25.65 20.18
N LEU A 9 6.73 25.15 18.95
CA LEU A 9 6.64 23.73 18.64
C LEU A 9 7.76 22.92 19.33
N LEU A 10 9.01 23.40 19.27
CA LEU A 10 10.14 22.75 19.94
C LEU A 10 9.99 22.77 21.46
N ALA A 11 9.53 23.88 22.04
CA ALA A 11 9.22 23.95 23.47
C ALA A 11 8.14 22.92 23.87
N SER A 12 7.11 22.75 23.05
CA SER A 12 6.07 21.74 23.25
C SER A 12 6.61 20.31 23.13
N ALA A 13 7.53 20.06 22.19
CA ALA A 13 8.20 18.78 22.06
C ALA A 13 9.08 18.47 23.27
N SER A 14 9.85 19.44 23.76
CA SER A 14 10.70 19.30 24.96
C SER A 14 9.91 19.06 26.25
N ALA A 15 8.64 19.48 26.31
CA ALA A 15 7.77 19.17 27.44
C ALA A 15 7.38 17.68 27.52
N VAL A 16 7.44 16.95 26.39
CA VAL A 16 7.08 15.53 26.29
C VAL A 16 8.32 14.64 26.20
N ASP A 17 9.36 15.12 25.52
CA ASP A 17 10.59 14.39 25.24
C ASP A 17 11.82 15.21 25.67
N GLN A 18 12.49 14.74 26.72
CA GLN A 18 13.71 15.37 27.24
C GLN A 18 14.87 15.40 26.23
N TYR A 19 14.84 14.55 25.20
CA TYR A 19 15.85 14.51 24.15
C TYR A 19 15.48 15.36 22.93
N ALA A 20 14.33 16.05 22.96
CA ALA A 20 13.95 16.96 21.89
C ALA A 20 15.01 18.05 21.70
N PRO A 21 15.30 18.43 20.44
CA PRO A 21 16.28 19.49 20.15
C PRO A 21 15.90 20.78 20.86
N GLN A 22 16.87 21.35 21.60
CA GLN A 22 16.69 22.66 22.20
C GLN A 22 16.69 23.75 21.11
N PRO A 23 15.93 24.85 21.27
CA PRO A 23 15.80 25.88 20.27
C PRO A 23 17.06 26.77 20.22
N ASP A 24 18.12 26.26 19.58
CA ASP A 24 19.30 27.04 19.22
C ASP A 24 19.15 27.72 17.84
N GLU A 25 20.01 28.69 17.53
CA GLU A 25 19.95 29.46 16.29
C GLU A 25 20.03 28.59 15.02
N LEU A 26 20.83 27.53 15.04
CA LEU A 26 21.06 26.65 13.90
C LEU A 26 19.87 25.70 13.69
N VAL A 27 19.40 25.07 14.77
CA VAL A 27 18.23 24.20 14.83
C VAL A 27 17.00 24.96 14.37
N LEU A 28 16.76 26.17 14.88
CA LEU A 28 15.61 26.98 14.48
C LEU A 28 15.63 27.28 12.99
N ARG A 29 16.78 27.69 12.44
CA ARG A 29 16.92 27.94 11.00
C ARG A 29 16.70 26.70 10.14
N ILE A 30 17.23 25.55 10.55
CA ILE A 30 17.02 24.28 9.85
C ILE A 30 15.53 23.89 9.88
N TRP A 31 14.92 23.89 11.07
CA TRP A 31 13.51 23.53 11.24
C TRP A 31 12.58 24.48 10.49
N GLU A 32 12.82 25.78 10.54
CA GLU A 32 12.07 26.79 9.79
C GLU A 32 12.12 26.50 8.28
N SER A 33 13.31 26.24 7.72
CA SER A 33 13.45 25.89 6.31
C SER A 33 12.71 24.60 5.92
N MET A 34 12.73 23.58 6.79
CA MET A 34 12.09 22.29 6.50
C MET A 34 10.55 22.34 6.65
N LEU A 35 10.04 23.24 7.49
CA LEU A 35 8.62 23.36 7.83
C LEU A 35 7.99 24.65 7.25
N ALA A 36 8.66 25.30 6.30
CA ALA A 36 8.22 26.57 5.70
C ALA A 36 6.78 26.51 5.14
N ASP A 37 6.43 25.43 4.46
CA ASP A 37 5.11 25.23 3.83
C ASP A 37 4.06 24.56 4.73
N ILE A 38 4.38 24.36 6.01
CA ILE A 38 3.53 23.63 6.95
C ILE A 38 2.87 24.64 7.90
N PRO A 39 1.53 24.66 8.02
CA PRO A 39 0.84 25.47 9.02
C PRO A 39 1.18 25.01 10.44
N ALA A 40 1.35 25.95 11.39
CA ALA A 40 1.69 25.64 12.78
C ALA A 40 0.70 24.64 13.43
N GLU A 41 -0.61 24.85 13.25
CA GLU A 41 -1.66 23.96 13.75
C GLU A 41 -1.52 22.51 13.22
N ALA A 42 -1.07 22.35 11.96
CA ALA A 42 -0.83 21.04 11.39
C ALA A 42 0.41 20.37 12.01
N ALA A 43 1.46 21.16 12.30
CA ALA A 43 2.66 20.66 12.96
C ALA A 43 2.40 20.21 14.40
N GLU A 44 1.59 20.96 15.16
CA GLU A 44 1.16 20.57 16.51
C GLU A 44 0.36 19.26 16.50
N LYS A 45 -0.58 19.11 15.56
CA LYS A 45 -1.33 17.85 15.42
C LYS A 45 -0.43 16.68 15.03
N ALA A 46 0.60 16.92 14.22
CA ALA A 46 1.60 15.90 13.88
C ALA A 46 2.42 15.51 15.11
N LEU A 47 2.84 16.47 15.93
CA LEU A 47 3.56 16.26 17.19
C LEU A 47 2.76 15.35 18.14
N VAL A 48 1.48 15.68 18.35
CA VAL A 48 0.59 14.89 19.20
C VAL A 48 0.39 13.48 18.64
N ALA A 49 0.21 13.34 17.32
CA ALA A 49 0.06 12.03 16.69
C ALA A 49 1.33 11.18 16.84
N HIS A 50 2.51 11.77 16.65
CA HIS A 50 3.80 11.10 16.77
C HIS A 50 4.00 10.52 18.17
N TYR A 51 3.87 11.33 19.22
CA TYR A 51 4.11 10.86 20.58
C TYR A 51 3.00 9.96 21.16
N ARG A 52 1.85 9.85 20.48
CA ARG A 52 0.85 8.81 20.80
C ARG A 52 1.26 7.43 20.30
N GLU A 53 2.03 7.35 19.23
CA GLU A 53 2.40 6.09 18.56
C GLU A 53 3.81 5.63 18.89
N THR A 54 4.72 6.55 19.19
CA THR A 54 6.14 6.27 19.40
C THR A 54 6.75 7.19 20.46
N SER A 55 7.74 6.67 21.19
CA SER A 55 8.55 7.44 22.15
C SER A 55 9.84 8.02 21.54
N LYS A 56 10.09 7.81 20.24
CA LYS A 56 11.27 8.34 19.55
C LYS A 56 11.18 9.85 19.42
N THR A 57 12.32 10.52 19.48
CA THR A 57 12.40 11.97 19.24
C THR A 57 11.88 12.35 17.87
N ILE A 58 10.97 13.32 17.86
CA ILE A 58 10.36 13.81 16.63
C ILE A 58 11.37 14.59 15.79
N THR A 59 11.30 14.38 14.48
CA THR A 59 12.11 15.12 13.50
C THR A 59 11.22 15.99 12.60
N PRO A 60 11.77 17.02 11.92
CA PRO A 60 11.00 17.78 10.93
C PRO A 60 10.43 16.90 9.81
N ALA A 61 11.14 15.81 9.46
CA ALA A 61 10.71 14.88 8.42
C ALA A 61 9.45 14.12 8.82
N ASP A 62 9.28 13.78 10.10
CA ASP A 62 8.07 13.11 10.61
C ASP A 62 6.84 14.02 10.47
N ILE A 63 6.99 15.29 10.84
CA ILE A 63 5.95 16.32 10.71
C ILE A 63 5.58 16.54 9.24
N ALA A 64 6.59 16.71 8.38
CA ALA A 64 6.38 16.90 6.95
C ALA A 64 5.74 15.67 6.30
N GLY A 65 6.15 14.46 6.70
CA GLY A 65 5.57 13.20 6.24
C GLY A 65 4.11 13.08 6.64
N TRP A 66 3.79 13.37 7.91
CA TRP A 66 2.42 13.38 8.43
C TRP A 66 1.54 14.37 7.65
N TYR A 67 2.01 15.60 7.44
CA TYR A 67 1.26 16.63 6.73
C TYR A 67 1.03 16.26 5.26
N ARG A 68 2.06 15.76 4.57
CA ARG A 68 1.94 15.29 3.17
C ARG A 68 0.96 14.13 3.05
N ASN A 69 1.02 13.15 3.95
CA ASN A 69 0.07 12.04 3.98
C ASN A 69 -1.35 12.57 4.20
N ARG A 70 -1.54 13.48 5.17
CA ARG A 70 -2.85 14.10 5.36
C ARG A 70 -3.28 14.99 4.23
N ARG A 71 -2.43 15.61 3.43
CA ARG A 71 -2.87 16.34 2.23
C ARG A 71 -3.22 15.40 1.07
N ARG A 72 -2.46 14.32 0.93
CA ARG A 72 -2.70 13.27 -0.08
C ARG A 72 -4.00 12.51 0.22
N TYR A 73 -4.28 12.29 1.50
CA TYR A 73 -5.44 11.54 2.00
C TYR A 73 -6.46 12.41 2.74
N ALA A 74 -6.31 13.73 2.71
CA ALA A 74 -7.34 14.66 3.17
C ALA A 74 -8.48 14.40 2.23
N SER A 75 -9.48 13.72 2.75
CA SER A 75 -10.76 13.57 2.11
C SER A 75 -11.38 14.97 2.14
N PRO A 76 -11.42 15.75 1.03
CA PRO A 76 -12.69 16.40 0.80
C PRO A 76 -13.68 15.24 0.77
N THR A 77 -14.84 15.38 1.41
CA THR A 77 -16.15 14.93 0.93
C THR A 77 -16.24 14.39 -0.51
N ARG A 78 -15.40 13.42 -0.87
CA ARG A 78 -15.37 12.72 -2.12
C ARG A 78 -16.36 11.64 -1.79
N LYS A 79 -17.63 11.91 -2.08
CA LYS A 79 -18.57 10.84 -2.34
C LYS A 79 -17.79 9.87 -3.21
N ALA A 80 -17.50 8.68 -2.67
CA ALA A 80 -16.96 7.62 -3.49
C ALA A 80 -17.85 7.60 -4.74
N PRO A 81 -17.28 7.64 -5.96
CA PRO A 81 -18.09 7.41 -7.14
C PRO A 81 -18.92 6.16 -6.84
N PRO A 82 -20.22 6.13 -7.18
CA PRO A 82 -21.03 4.94 -6.97
C PRO A 82 -20.22 3.75 -7.49
N ALA A 83 -20.08 2.72 -6.64
CA ALA A 83 -19.24 1.58 -6.94
C ALA A 83 -19.80 0.89 -8.17
N ASP A 84 -19.27 1.24 -9.34
CA ASP A 84 -19.54 0.54 -10.58
C ASP A 84 -18.63 -0.69 -10.64
N PRO A 85 -19.21 -1.91 -10.53
CA PRO A 85 -18.44 -3.15 -10.56
C PRO A 85 -17.62 -3.31 -11.84
N GLU A 86 -18.03 -2.67 -12.94
CA GLU A 86 -17.32 -2.72 -14.21
C GLU A 86 -16.07 -1.83 -14.21
N THR A 87 -16.20 -0.58 -13.77
CA THR A 87 -15.06 0.33 -13.56
C THR A 87 -14.03 -0.25 -12.59
N ILE A 88 -14.48 -0.91 -11.51
CA ILE A 88 -13.58 -1.57 -10.55
C ILE A 88 -12.83 -2.73 -11.22
N ARG A 89 -13.53 -3.59 -11.98
CA ARG A 89 -12.90 -4.70 -12.72
C ARG A 89 -11.86 -4.18 -13.72
N ASN A 90 -12.22 -3.19 -14.53
CA ASN A 90 -11.33 -2.59 -15.51
C ASN A 90 -10.09 -1.96 -14.88
N GLY A 91 -10.25 -1.31 -13.72
CA GLY A 91 -9.12 -0.74 -12.97
C GLY A 91 -8.17 -1.82 -12.44
N VAL A 92 -8.73 -2.91 -11.89
CA VAL A 92 -7.95 -4.04 -11.40
C VAL A 92 -7.19 -4.73 -12.54
N ASP A 93 -7.86 -5.00 -13.66
CA ASP A 93 -7.25 -5.68 -14.81
C ASP A 93 -6.07 -4.85 -15.36
N ARG A 94 -6.22 -3.52 -15.50
CA ARG A 94 -5.11 -2.62 -15.90
C ARG A 94 -3.90 -2.71 -14.99
N VAL A 95 -4.10 -2.78 -13.67
CA VAL A 95 -3.01 -2.88 -12.69
C VAL A 95 -2.29 -4.22 -12.81
N PHE A 96 -3.03 -5.32 -13.00
CA PHE A 96 -2.45 -6.64 -13.20
C PHE A 96 -1.66 -6.73 -14.50
N THR A 97 -2.19 -6.20 -15.61
CA THR A 97 -1.47 -6.12 -16.89
C THR A 97 -0.17 -5.33 -16.74
N ALA A 98 -0.20 -4.15 -16.12
CA ALA A 98 0.99 -3.33 -15.91
C ALA A 98 2.04 -4.01 -15.02
N LEU A 99 1.61 -4.66 -13.93
CA LEU A 99 2.51 -5.35 -13.01
C LEU A 99 3.24 -6.51 -13.70
N ALA A 100 2.53 -7.21 -14.58
CA ALA A 100 3.11 -8.34 -15.25
C ALA A 100 3.95 -7.97 -16.47
N ALA A 101 3.59 -6.91 -17.21
CA ALA A 101 4.48 -6.28 -18.19
C ALA A 101 5.81 -5.91 -17.53
N LYS A 102 5.77 -5.26 -16.36
CA LYS A 102 6.97 -4.94 -15.58
C LYS A 102 7.77 -6.20 -15.19
N LYS A 103 7.10 -7.26 -14.76
CA LYS A 103 7.76 -8.51 -14.37
C LYS A 103 8.43 -9.21 -15.57
N ALA A 104 7.81 -9.16 -16.74
CA ALA A 104 8.35 -9.71 -17.98
C ALA A 104 9.57 -8.90 -18.46
N ILE A 105 9.49 -7.57 -18.46
CA ILE A 105 10.63 -6.69 -18.75
C ILE A 105 11.80 -7.01 -17.83
N SER A 106 11.56 -7.05 -16.50
CA SER A 106 12.61 -7.41 -15.54
C SER A 106 13.11 -8.86 -15.64
N ALA A 107 12.37 -9.77 -16.27
CA ALA A 107 12.83 -11.13 -16.52
C ALA A 107 13.73 -11.19 -17.77
N ALA A 108 13.32 -10.52 -18.84
CA ALA A 108 14.10 -10.38 -20.07
C ALA A 108 15.40 -9.63 -19.89
N GLU A 109 15.41 -8.55 -19.12
CA GLU A 109 16.64 -7.84 -18.74
C GLU A 109 17.65 -8.77 -18.05
N ARG A 110 17.18 -9.80 -17.34
CA ARG A 110 18.04 -10.79 -16.68
C ARG A 110 18.53 -11.90 -17.61
N THR A 111 17.79 -12.21 -18.67
CA THR A 111 18.10 -13.32 -19.60
C THR A 111 18.61 -12.86 -20.96
N GLY A 112 18.67 -11.54 -21.22
CA GLY A 112 19.09 -10.97 -22.50
C GLY A 112 18.13 -11.28 -23.66
N THR A 113 16.87 -11.58 -23.36
CA THR A 113 15.86 -11.99 -24.34
C THR A 113 14.94 -10.81 -24.67
N GLU A 114 14.53 -10.64 -25.92
CA GLU A 114 13.57 -9.61 -26.31
C GLU A 114 12.15 -9.98 -25.83
N VAL A 115 11.38 -8.99 -25.34
CA VAL A 115 10.02 -9.22 -24.82
C VAL A 115 8.98 -8.77 -25.83
N ASP A 116 8.11 -9.69 -26.25
CA ASP A 116 6.84 -9.33 -26.86
C ASP A 116 5.81 -8.99 -25.77
N LEU A 117 5.50 -7.70 -25.64
CA LEU A 117 4.52 -7.20 -24.65
C LEU A 117 3.09 -7.68 -24.93
N VAL A 118 2.77 -8.07 -26.17
CA VAL A 118 1.47 -8.62 -26.53
C VAL A 118 1.33 -10.02 -25.93
N GLU A 119 2.34 -10.87 -26.11
CA GLU A 119 2.37 -12.21 -25.53
C GLU A 119 2.32 -12.18 -24.00
N VAL A 120 3.02 -11.22 -23.38
CA VAL A 120 2.94 -11.00 -21.93
C VAL A 120 1.52 -10.66 -21.48
N GLY A 121 0.79 -9.82 -22.22
CA GLY A 121 -0.60 -9.50 -21.93
C GLY A 121 -1.49 -10.75 -21.85
N TYR A 122 -1.39 -11.63 -22.86
CA TYR A 122 -2.14 -12.88 -22.91
C TYR A 122 -1.79 -13.85 -21.77
N VAL A 123 -0.51 -14.03 -21.46
CA VAL A 123 -0.05 -14.91 -20.37
C VAL A 123 -0.61 -14.44 -19.02
N VAL A 124 -0.81 -13.14 -18.86
CA VAL A 124 -1.24 -12.53 -17.60
C VAL A 124 -2.74 -12.63 -17.43
N GLU A 125 -3.49 -12.37 -18.48
CA GLU A 125 -4.92 -12.64 -18.48
C GLU A 125 -5.20 -14.12 -18.21
N ALA A 126 -4.42 -15.02 -18.81
CA ALA A 126 -4.49 -16.45 -18.54
C ALA A 126 -4.17 -16.82 -17.08
N ASP A 127 -3.10 -16.25 -16.48
CA ASP A 127 -2.76 -16.49 -15.07
C ASP A 127 -3.82 -15.90 -14.11
N VAL A 128 -4.35 -14.72 -14.41
CA VAL A 128 -5.44 -14.10 -13.62
C VAL A 128 -6.71 -14.94 -13.72
N ALA A 129 -7.09 -15.38 -14.91
CA ALA A 129 -8.23 -16.26 -15.13
C ALA A 129 -8.07 -17.60 -14.39
N ALA A 130 -6.91 -18.24 -14.50
CA ALA A 130 -6.60 -19.48 -13.80
C ALA A 130 -6.71 -19.31 -12.27
N ARG A 131 -6.18 -18.22 -11.71
CA ARG A 131 -6.31 -17.91 -10.28
C ARG A 131 -7.74 -17.65 -9.84
N ARG A 132 -8.56 -17.00 -10.69
CA ARG A 132 -10.00 -16.81 -10.43
C ARG A 132 -10.71 -18.17 -10.40
N SER A 133 -10.47 -19.04 -11.38
CA SER A 133 -11.05 -20.38 -11.43
C SER A 133 -10.70 -21.21 -10.20
N VAL A 134 -9.42 -21.23 -9.78
CA VAL A 134 -8.99 -21.95 -8.57
C VAL A 134 -9.67 -21.43 -7.30
N ARG A 135 -9.94 -20.12 -7.22
CA ARG A 135 -10.62 -19.53 -6.06
C ARG A 135 -12.14 -19.72 -6.08
N SER A 136 -12.75 -19.99 -7.23
CA SER A 136 -14.21 -20.13 -7.35
C SER A 136 -14.79 -21.31 -6.54
N VAL A 137 -13.97 -22.33 -6.24
CA VAL A 137 -14.36 -23.47 -5.41
C VAL A 137 -13.82 -23.33 -3.98
N PRO A 138 -14.52 -23.87 -2.95
CA PRO A 138 -14.00 -23.92 -1.58
C PRO A 138 -12.81 -24.91 -1.49
N CYS A 139 -11.89 -24.67 -0.55
CA CYS A 139 -10.74 -25.54 -0.34
C CYS A 139 -11.04 -26.63 0.70
N ARG A 140 -10.98 -27.91 0.33
CA ARG A 140 -11.20 -29.02 1.28
C ARG A 140 -10.05 -29.24 2.27
N HIS A 141 -8.85 -28.74 1.98
CA HIS A 141 -7.68 -28.91 2.87
C HIS A 141 -7.63 -27.90 4.02
N CYS A 142 -7.85 -26.61 3.73
CA CYS A 142 -7.79 -25.53 4.73
C CYS A 142 -9.16 -24.92 5.04
N HIS A 143 -10.23 -25.46 4.45
CA HIS A 143 -11.62 -25.00 4.59
C HIS A 143 -11.86 -23.52 4.21
N SER A 144 -10.92 -22.90 3.49
CA SER A 144 -11.11 -21.54 2.98
C SER A 144 -12.29 -21.49 2.01
N PRO A 145 -13.22 -20.51 2.16
CA PRO A 145 -14.42 -20.44 1.33
C PRO A 145 -14.08 -20.06 -0.12
N ALA A 146 -15.07 -20.24 -1.00
CA ALA A 146 -15.00 -19.73 -2.36
C ALA A 146 -14.65 -18.23 -2.36
N PHE A 147 -13.88 -17.81 -3.37
CA PHE A 147 -13.33 -16.46 -3.56
C PHE A 147 -12.32 -15.99 -2.50
N SER A 148 -12.08 -16.75 -1.43
CA SER A 148 -11.03 -16.47 -0.43
C SER A 148 -9.72 -17.20 -0.74
N PRO A 149 -8.54 -16.62 -0.44
CA PRO A 149 -7.26 -17.30 -0.61
C PRO A 149 -7.11 -18.49 0.35
N CYS A 150 -6.35 -19.49 -0.04
CA CYS A 150 -5.95 -20.56 0.88
C CYS A 150 -5.08 -19.99 2.01
N THR A 151 -5.18 -20.59 3.20
CA THR A 151 -4.45 -20.16 4.39
C THR A 151 -3.59 -21.29 4.95
N SER A 152 -2.41 -20.95 5.46
CA SER A 152 -1.57 -21.83 6.29
C SER A 152 -1.32 -21.13 7.62
N ASN A 153 -1.57 -21.83 8.74
CA ASN A 153 -1.51 -21.25 10.10
C ASN A 153 -2.31 -19.94 10.24
N GLY A 154 -3.51 -19.90 9.63
CA GLY A 154 -4.39 -18.73 9.65
C GLY A 154 -3.93 -17.55 8.78
N LYS A 155 -2.78 -17.65 8.09
CA LYS A 155 -2.25 -16.58 7.22
C LYS A 155 -2.48 -16.92 5.74
N PRO A 156 -2.87 -15.95 4.90
CA PRO A 156 -3.03 -16.16 3.46
C PRO A 156 -1.73 -16.62 2.78
N LEU A 157 -1.84 -17.60 1.89
CA LEU A 157 -0.75 -17.98 0.99
C LEU A 157 -0.57 -16.88 -0.07
N THR A 158 0.46 -16.05 0.10
CA THR A 158 0.77 -14.93 -0.80
C THR A 158 1.86 -15.25 -1.81
N LYS A 159 2.73 -16.23 -1.50
CA LYS A 159 3.89 -16.62 -2.33
C LYS A 159 3.83 -18.06 -2.86
N SER A 160 2.86 -18.84 -2.41
CA SER A 160 2.69 -20.24 -2.78
C SER A 160 1.36 -20.41 -3.53
N PRO A 161 1.25 -21.39 -4.43
CA PRO A 161 -0.03 -21.73 -5.07
C PRO A 161 -1.06 -22.16 -4.02
N ALA A 162 -2.34 -22.18 -4.41
CA ALA A 162 -3.39 -22.78 -3.59
C ALA A 162 -3.05 -24.26 -3.29
N HIS A 163 -3.55 -24.80 -2.19
CA HIS A 163 -3.40 -26.23 -1.89
C HIS A 163 -3.81 -27.09 -3.10
N PRO A 164 -3.04 -28.13 -3.46
CA PRO A 164 -3.27 -28.95 -4.66
C PRO A 164 -4.72 -29.43 -4.78
N VAL A 165 -5.31 -29.88 -3.66
CA VAL A 165 -6.70 -30.33 -3.61
C VAL A 165 -7.69 -29.28 -4.15
N ARG A 166 -7.48 -27.99 -3.87
CA ARG A 166 -8.35 -26.93 -4.40
C ARG A 166 -8.16 -26.73 -5.90
N VAL A 167 -6.93 -26.90 -6.38
CA VAL A 167 -6.60 -26.78 -7.80
C VAL A 167 -7.28 -27.91 -8.57
N ASP A 168 -7.20 -29.15 -8.08
CA ASP A 168 -7.87 -30.30 -8.66
C ASP A 168 -9.40 -30.14 -8.67
N ASP A 169 -9.97 -29.67 -7.56
CA ASP A 169 -11.42 -29.40 -7.44
C ASP A 169 -11.88 -28.34 -8.46
N ALA A 170 -11.07 -27.30 -8.68
CA ALA A 170 -11.37 -26.26 -9.64
C ALA A 170 -11.32 -26.78 -11.09
N PHE A 171 -10.32 -27.60 -11.42
CA PHE A 171 -10.24 -28.23 -12.74
C PHE A 171 -11.42 -29.18 -12.99
N ALA A 172 -11.83 -29.96 -11.99
CA ALA A 172 -13.00 -30.81 -12.10
C ALA A 172 -14.30 -29.99 -12.31
N ALA A 173 -14.47 -28.88 -11.60
CA ALA A 173 -15.63 -27.99 -11.76
C ALA A 173 -15.67 -27.31 -13.14
N MET A 174 -14.51 -26.92 -13.68
CA MET A 174 -14.40 -26.36 -15.02
C MET A 174 -14.77 -27.40 -16.10
N ALA A 175 -14.29 -28.64 -15.96
CA ALA A 175 -14.62 -29.72 -16.88
C ALA A 175 -16.12 -30.04 -16.88
N ALA A 176 -16.76 -30.03 -15.71
CA ALA A 176 -18.20 -30.26 -15.57
C ALA A 176 -19.07 -29.10 -16.11
N SER A 177 -18.53 -27.89 -16.25
CA SER A 177 -19.26 -26.74 -16.79
C SER A 177 -19.17 -26.63 -18.32
N ALA A 178 -18.34 -27.46 -18.96
CA ALA A 178 -18.10 -27.46 -20.41
C ALA A 178 -18.96 -28.50 -21.16
N THR A 179 -19.72 -29.32 -20.44
CA THR A 179 -20.69 -30.30 -20.94
C THR A 179 -22.10 -29.76 -20.84
#